data_AF-A0AAW6R3U0-F1
#
_entry.id   AF-A0AAW6R3U0-F1
#
_cell.length_a   1.000
_cell.length_b   1.000
_cell.length_c   1.000
_cell.angle_alpha   90.00
_cell.angle_beta   90.00
_cell.angle_gamma   90.00
#
_symmetry.space_group_name_H-M   'P 1'
#
loop_
_entity.id
_entity.type
_entity.pdbx_description
1 polymer ?
#
loop_
_entity_poly.entity_id
_entity_poly.type
_entity_poly.pdbx_seq_one_letter_code
_entity_poly.pdbx_strand_id
1 'polypeptide(L)'
;MACASFIVHAAAPDEITTAWPVNVGPLNPHLYTPNQMFAQSMVYEPLVKYQADGSVIPWLAKSWTHSEDGKTWTFTLRDDVKFSNGEPFDAEAAAENFRAVLDNRQRHAWLELANQIVDVKALSKTELQITLKSAYYPFLQELALPRPFRFIAPSQFKNHETMNGIKAPIGTGPWILQESKLNQYDVFVRNENYWGEKPAIKK
;
A
#
# COMPACT_ATOMS: atom_id res chain seq x y z
N MET A 1 -39.20 -0.90 -43.57
CA MET A 1 -38.94 -1.64 -42.32
C MET A 1 -37.44 -1.66 -42.11
N ALA A 2 -36.92 -0.90 -41.14
CA ALA A 2 -35.51 -0.93 -40.78
C ALA A 2 -35.38 -1.76 -39.48
N CYS A 3 -34.68 -2.90 -39.56
CA CYS A 3 -34.30 -3.68 -38.38
C CYS A 3 -33.11 -2.97 -37.71
N ALA A 4 -33.35 -2.40 -36.53
CA ALA A 4 -32.27 -1.94 -35.66
C ALA A 4 -31.65 -3.16 -34.95
N SER A 5 -30.38 -3.44 -35.25
CA SER A 5 -29.59 -4.40 -34.49
C SER A 5 -29.24 -3.82 -33.12
N PHE A 6 -29.82 -4.36 -32.07
CA PHE A 6 -29.39 -4.11 -30.70
C PHE A 6 -28.16 -4.98 -30.41
N ILE A 7 -26.99 -4.35 -30.31
CA ILE A 7 -25.81 -5.01 -29.74
C ILE A 7 -26.02 -5.04 -28.23
N VAL A 8 -26.35 -6.21 -27.70
CA VAL A 8 -26.32 -6.46 -26.25
C VAL A 8 -24.85 -6.60 -25.85
N HIS A 9 -24.28 -5.57 -25.22
CA HIS A 9 -23.05 -5.75 -24.45
C HIS A 9 -23.42 -6.56 -23.19
N ALA A 10 -22.98 -7.82 -23.12
CA ALA A 10 -23.01 -8.54 -21.85
C ALA A 10 -22.15 -7.78 -20.84
N ALA A 11 -22.74 -7.37 -19.71
CA ALA A 11 -21.98 -6.75 -18.64
C ALA A 11 -20.88 -7.73 -18.20
N ALA A 12 -19.65 -7.22 -18.04
CA ALA A 12 -18.58 -8.01 -17.45
C ALA A 12 -19.02 -8.55 -16.07
N PRO A 13 -18.60 -9.76 -15.68
CA PRO A 13 -19.00 -10.34 -14.41
C PRO A 13 -18.58 -9.42 -13.24
N ASP A 14 -19.50 -9.22 -12.30
CA ASP A 14 -19.30 -8.41 -11.09
C ASP A 14 -18.38 -9.10 -10.05
N GLU A 15 -18.01 -10.36 -10.26
CA GLU A 15 -17.21 -11.18 -9.35
C GLU A 15 -16.14 -12.00 -10.11
N ILE A 16 -14.95 -12.13 -9.51
CA ILE A 16 -13.90 -13.06 -9.96
C ILE A 16 -13.51 -14.01 -8.82
N THR A 17 -13.53 -15.32 -9.11
CA THR A 17 -12.99 -16.34 -8.20
C THR A 17 -11.68 -16.88 -8.75
N THR A 18 -10.60 -16.78 -7.97
CA THR A 18 -9.30 -17.37 -8.30
C THR A 18 -8.90 -18.43 -7.27
N ALA A 19 -8.24 -19.49 -7.73
CA ALA A 19 -7.67 -20.50 -6.84
C ALA A 19 -6.29 -20.05 -6.36
N TRP A 20 -6.03 -20.14 -5.05
CA TRP A 20 -4.71 -19.93 -4.46
C TRP A 20 -4.38 -21.09 -3.51
N PRO A 21 -3.11 -21.53 -3.39
CA PRO A 21 -2.76 -22.73 -2.61
C PRO A 21 -3.03 -22.63 -1.10
N VAL A 22 -3.16 -21.42 -0.56
CA VAL A 22 -3.30 -21.12 0.88
C VAL A 22 -4.18 -19.89 1.09
N ASN A 23 -4.70 -19.68 2.31
CA ASN A 23 -5.29 -18.40 2.68
C ASN A 23 -4.28 -17.25 2.57
N VAL A 24 -4.80 -16.03 2.43
CA VAL A 24 -3.99 -14.80 2.25
C VAL A 24 -3.17 -14.40 3.48
N GLY A 25 -3.45 -15.01 4.63
CA GLY A 25 -2.84 -14.69 5.92
C GLY A 25 -3.54 -13.51 6.62
N PRO A 26 -3.00 -13.02 7.74
CA PRO A 26 -3.59 -11.90 8.50
C PRO A 26 -3.45 -10.54 7.81
N LEU A 27 -2.79 -10.49 6.65
CA LEU A 27 -2.49 -9.31 5.85
C LEU A 27 -1.82 -8.18 6.64
N ASN A 28 -0.84 -8.48 7.49
CA ASN A 28 0.00 -7.42 8.06
C ASN A 28 1.00 -6.93 7.00
N PRO A 29 0.99 -5.65 6.56
CA PRO A 29 1.86 -5.17 5.49
C PRO A 29 3.35 -5.13 5.90
N HIS A 30 3.61 -5.08 7.20
CA HIS A 30 4.96 -4.98 7.76
C HIS A 30 5.54 -6.36 8.11
N LEU A 31 4.89 -7.45 7.72
CA LEU A 31 5.37 -8.81 7.90
C LEU A 31 5.39 -9.60 6.59
N TYR A 32 6.10 -10.73 6.62
CA TYR A 32 6.32 -11.62 5.48
C TYR A 32 5.37 -12.81 5.54
N THR A 33 5.85 -14.05 5.42
CA THR A 33 5.05 -15.27 5.67
C THR A 33 4.35 -15.18 7.03
N PRO A 34 3.04 -15.54 7.13
CA PRO A 34 2.20 -16.19 6.11
C PRO A 34 1.46 -15.25 5.15
N ASN A 35 1.70 -13.94 5.19
CA ASN A 35 1.01 -12.96 4.35
C ASN A 35 1.39 -13.11 2.87
N GLN A 36 0.37 -13.20 2.01
CA GLN A 36 0.54 -13.34 0.57
C GLN A 36 0.73 -11.96 -0.09
N MET A 37 1.79 -11.82 -0.91
CA MET A 37 2.18 -10.52 -1.49
C MET A 37 1.14 -9.94 -2.44
N PHE A 38 0.43 -10.78 -3.20
CA PHE A 38 -0.62 -10.31 -4.11
C PHE A 38 -1.77 -9.67 -3.32
N ALA A 39 -2.22 -10.31 -2.25
CA ALA A 39 -3.30 -9.81 -1.40
C ALA A 39 -2.89 -8.56 -0.61
N GLN A 40 -1.64 -8.50 -0.11
CA GLN A 40 -1.08 -7.27 0.44
C GLN A 40 -1.12 -6.13 -0.59
N SER A 41 -0.84 -6.44 -1.87
CA SER A 41 -0.87 -5.43 -2.94
C SER A 41 -2.27 -4.97 -3.33
N MET A 42 -3.30 -5.77 -3.03
CA MET A 42 -4.70 -5.40 -3.25
C MET A 42 -5.20 -4.41 -2.20
N VAL A 43 -4.73 -4.53 -0.95
CA VAL A 43 -5.21 -3.76 0.21
C VAL A 43 -4.34 -2.55 0.51
N TYR A 44 -3.02 -2.66 0.36
CA TYR A 44 -2.06 -1.63 0.76
C TYR A 44 -1.34 -1.05 -0.44
N GLU A 45 -1.00 0.23 -0.37
CA GLU A 45 -0.34 0.94 -1.47
C GLU A 45 0.98 1.58 -1.03
N PRO A 46 1.94 1.71 -1.95
CA PRO A 46 3.23 2.38 -1.71
C PRO A 46 3.13 3.90 -1.98
N LEU A 47 4.18 4.64 -1.62
CA LEU A 47 4.30 6.06 -2.01
C LEU A 47 4.39 6.24 -3.53
N VAL A 48 5.09 5.34 -4.20
CA VAL A 48 5.40 5.39 -5.64
C VAL A 48 5.18 4.02 -6.27
N LYS A 49 4.87 3.99 -7.57
CA LYS A 49 4.55 2.75 -8.27
C LYS A 49 5.59 2.43 -9.34
N TYR A 50 6.10 1.20 -9.30
CA TYR A 50 6.99 0.65 -10.31
C TYR A 50 6.18 0.13 -11.51
N GLN A 51 6.65 0.40 -12.72
CA GLN A 51 5.99 0.05 -13.97
C GLN A 51 6.70 -1.08 -14.71
N ALA A 52 6.00 -1.69 -15.65
CA ALA A 52 6.53 -2.80 -16.45
C ALA A 52 7.74 -2.41 -17.31
N ASP A 53 7.86 -1.12 -17.68
CA ASP A 53 9.00 -0.57 -18.42
C ASP A 53 10.19 -0.20 -17.52
N GLY A 54 10.07 -0.42 -16.21
CA GLY A 54 11.10 -0.13 -15.21
C GLY A 54 11.06 1.29 -14.64
N SER A 55 10.14 2.14 -15.12
CA SER A 55 9.96 3.49 -14.57
C SER A 55 9.28 3.46 -13.21
N VAL A 56 9.51 4.52 -12.42
CA VAL A 56 8.80 4.77 -11.17
C VAL A 56 7.95 6.02 -11.33
N ILE A 57 6.65 5.90 -11.05
CA ILE A 57 5.67 6.97 -11.22
C ILE A 57 5.01 7.36 -9.89
N PRO A 58 4.36 8.54 -9.82
CA PRO A 58 3.51 8.92 -8.70
C PRO A 58 2.46 7.87 -8.34
N TRP A 59 2.18 7.76 -7.04
CA TRP A 59 1.10 6.94 -6.50
C TRP A 59 0.46 7.66 -5.29
N LEU A 60 0.64 7.21 -4.05
CA LEU A 60 0.20 7.95 -2.86
C LEU A 60 0.96 9.28 -2.66
N ALA A 61 2.19 9.36 -3.17
CA ALA A 61 2.89 10.62 -3.39
C ALA A 61 2.63 11.11 -4.83
N LYS A 62 2.20 12.36 -4.98
CA LYS A 62 1.98 12.99 -6.30
C LYS A 62 3.27 13.50 -6.93
N SER A 63 4.28 13.81 -6.11
CA SER A 63 5.60 14.28 -6.54
C SER A 63 6.61 14.10 -5.41
N TRP A 64 7.89 14.22 -5.75
CA TRP A 64 8.98 14.26 -4.78
C TRP A 64 10.13 15.12 -5.29
N THR A 65 10.93 15.62 -4.36
CA THR A 65 12.22 16.28 -4.62
C THR A 65 13.29 15.64 -3.74
N HIS A 66 14.56 15.86 -4.08
CA HIS A 66 15.67 15.43 -3.22
C HIS A 66 16.75 16.51 -3.13
N SER A 67 17.52 16.48 -2.05
CA SER A 67 18.71 17.31 -1.87
C SER A 67 19.78 16.99 -2.92
N GLU A 68 20.70 17.92 -3.15
CA GLU A 68 21.80 17.78 -4.12
C GLU A 68 22.70 16.57 -3.79
N ASP A 69 22.88 16.27 -2.49
CA ASP A 69 23.64 15.10 -2.03
C ASP A 69 22.84 13.78 -2.10
N GLY A 70 21.57 13.82 -2.52
CA GLY A 70 20.70 12.65 -2.71
C GLY A 70 20.23 11.97 -1.42
N LYS A 71 20.46 12.57 -0.25
CA LYS A 71 20.18 11.94 1.06
C LYS A 71 18.83 12.31 1.64
N THR A 72 18.31 13.49 1.35
CA THR A 72 17.04 13.97 1.89
C THR A 72 16.00 14.03 0.79
N TRP A 73 14.94 13.26 0.93
CA TRP A 73 13.83 13.20 -0.02
C TRP A 73 12.59 13.79 0.62
N THR A 74 11.88 14.66 -0.10
CA THR A 74 10.61 15.23 0.35
C THR A 74 9.52 14.84 -0.63
N PHE A 75 8.53 14.10 -0.14
CA PHE A 75 7.37 13.63 -0.90
C PHE A 75 6.17 14.53 -0.61
N THR A 76 5.58 15.05 -1.68
CA THR A 76 4.26 15.67 -1.60
C THR A 76 3.21 14.58 -1.77
N LEU A 77 2.44 14.34 -0.72
CA LEU A 77 1.38 13.35 -0.67
C LEU A 77 0.09 13.87 -1.31
N ARG A 78 -0.76 12.94 -1.71
CA ARG A 78 -2.16 13.22 -2.05
C ARG A 78 -2.93 13.68 -0.80
N ASP A 79 -3.92 14.53 -1.00
CA ASP A 79 -4.79 15.08 0.05
C ASP A 79 -6.23 14.54 0.01
N ASP A 80 -6.53 13.69 -0.97
CA ASP A 80 -7.84 13.06 -1.21
C ASP A 80 -7.91 11.58 -0.80
N VAL A 81 -6.83 11.03 -0.23
CA VAL A 81 -6.74 9.61 0.13
C VAL A 81 -7.30 9.36 1.53
N LYS A 82 -8.10 8.30 1.63
CA LYS A 82 -8.54 7.73 2.90
C LYS A 82 -8.17 6.27 2.98
N PHE A 83 -7.88 5.81 4.18
CA PHE A 83 -7.93 4.40 4.51
C PHE A 83 -9.37 3.88 4.34
N SER A 84 -9.52 2.57 4.14
CA SER A 84 -10.83 1.96 3.88
C SER A 84 -11.85 2.11 5.02
N ASN A 85 -11.40 2.43 6.24
CA ASN A 85 -12.25 2.76 7.39
C ASN A 85 -12.65 4.25 7.46
N GLY A 86 -12.21 5.08 6.52
CA GLY A 86 -12.54 6.50 6.42
C GLY A 86 -11.53 7.45 7.08
N GLU A 87 -10.52 6.94 7.80
CA GLU A 87 -9.43 7.77 8.32
C GLU A 87 -8.63 8.41 7.17
N PRO A 88 -8.16 9.65 7.31
CA PRO A 88 -7.32 10.28 6.29
C PRO A 88 -5.96 9.55 6.21
N PHE A 89 -5.43 9.44 5.00
CA PHE A 89 -4.02 9.17 4.79
C PHE A 89 -3.28 10.50 4.66
N ASP A 90 -2.35 10.77 5.57
CA ASP A 90 -1.52 11.98 5.59
C ASP A 90 -0.07 11.64 5.96
N ALA A 91 0.79 12.66 6.02
CA ALA A 91 2.21 12.47 6.29
C ALA A 91 2.48 11.91 7.68
N GLU A 92 1.62 12.19 8.67
CA GLU A 92 1.75 11.64 10.02
C GLU A 92 1.48 10.13 10.00
N ALA A 93 0.39 9.71 9.34
CA ALA A 93 0.10 8.30 9.16
C ALA A 93 1.23 7.58 8.41
N ALA A 94 1.81 8.20 7.39
CA ALA A 94 2.95 7.65 6.68
C ALA A 94 4.18 7.51 7.59
N ALA A 95 4.55 8.57 8.33
CA ALA A 95 5.67 8.56 9.26
C ALA A 95 5.52 7.48 10.35
N GLU A 96 4.33 7.31 10.91
CA GLU A 96 4.02 6.26 11.90
C GLU A 96 4.21 4.84 11.34
N ASN A 97 3.86 4.61 10.08
CA ASN A 97 4.11 3.31 9.42
C ASN A 97 5.61 3.07 9.21
N PHE A 98 6.35 4.08 8.72
CA PHE A 98 7.81 3.98 8.62
C PHE A 98 8.44 3.69 9.98
N ARG A 99 8.05 4.41 11.04
CA ARG A 99 8.50 4.16 12.41
C ARG A 99 8.26 2.70 12.80
N ALA A 100 7.02 2.20 12.66
CA ALA A 100 6.68 0.83 13.02
C ALA A 100 7.51 -0.23 12.26
N VAL A 101 7.87 0.03 10.99
CA VAL A 101 8.79 -0.83 10.23
C VAL A 101 10.22 -0.74 10.76
N LEU A 102 10.71 0.48 11.03
CA LEU A 102 12.08 0.74 11.46
C LEU A 102 12.33 0.35 12.93
N ASP A 103 11.31 0.30 13.78
CA ASP A 103 11.40 -0.26 15.14
C ASP A 103 11.67 -1.77 15.09
N ASN A 104 11.29 -2.44 14.00
CA ASN A 104 11.58 -3.85 13.73
C ASN A 104 12.67 -4.04 12.67
N ARG A 105 13.61 -3.09 12.54
CA ARG A 105 14.61 -3.05 11.45
C ARG A 105 15.36 -4.37 11.23
N GLN A 106 15.67 -5.12 12.30
CA GLN A 106 16.35 -6.41 12.19
C GLN A 106 15.61 -7.39 11.28
N ARG A 107 14.27 -7.37 11.30
CA ARG A 107 13.42 -8.20 10.43
C ARG A 107 13.45 -7.75 8.95
N HIS A 108 13.83 -6.50 8.70
CA HIS A 108 13.84 -5.87 7.38
C HIS A 108 15.27 -5.64 6.85
N ALA A 109 16.30 -6.03 7.59
CA ALA A 109 17.71 -5.74 7.27
C ALA A 109 18.22 -6.36 5.95
N TRP A 110 17.47 -7.32 5.39
CA TRP A 110 17.76 -7.88 4.06
C TRP A 110 17.46 -6.88 2.92
N LEU A 111 16.58 -5.91 3.15
CA LEU A 111 16.24 -4.84 2.22
C LEU A 111 17.10 -3.62 2.58
N GLU A 112 18.01 -3.25 1.70
CA GLU A 112 19.02 -2.25 2.04
C GLU A 112 18.41 -0.86 2.29
N LEU A 113 17.27 -0.52 1.69
CA LEU A 113 16.51 0.68 2.07
C LEU A 113 16.22 0.74 3.58
N ALA A 114 15.82 -0.37 4.19
CA ALA A 114 15.58 -0.41 5.64
C ALA A 114 16.86 -0.14 6.45
N ASN A 115 18.04 -0.35 5.89
CA ASN A 115 19.33 0.00 6.52
C ASN A 115 19.73 1.46 6.24
N GLN A 116 19.30 2.03 5.11
CA GLN A 116 19.63 3.39 4.70
C GLN A 116 18.79 4.47 5.38
N ILE A 117 17.52 4.21 5.71
CA ILE A 117 16.66 5.23 6.33
C ILE A 117 17.16 5.57 7.75
N VAL A 118 17.44 6.85 7.98
CA VAL A 118 17.84 7.42 9.26
C VAL A 118 16.65 8.00 10.00
N ASP A 119 15.82 8.76 9.30
CA ASP A 119 14.75 9.56 9.89
C ASP A 119 13.59 9.75 8.90
N VAL A 120 12.37 9.82 9.41
CA VAL A 120 11.15 10.09 8.62
C VAL A 120 10.30 11.08 9.40
N LYS A 121 9.97 12.21 8.77
CA LYS A 121 9.24 13.31 9.42
C LYS A 121 8.06 13.77 8.57
N ALA A 122 6.91 13.94 9.23
CA ALA A 122 5.83 14.74 8.69
C ALA A 122 6.18 16.23 8.85
N LEU A 123 6.50 16.91 7.75
CA LEU A 123 6.78 18.36 7.75
C LEU A 123 5.48 19.18 7.75
N SER A 124 4.42 18.61 7.16
CA SER A 124 3.06 19.13 7.18
C SER A 124 2.09 17.98 6.92
N LYS A 125 0.78 18.25 6.83
CA LYS A 125 -0.22 17.23 6.48
C LYS A 125 0.11 16.47 5.19
N THR A 126 0.71 17.13 4.20
CA THR A 126 0.96 16.54 2.87
C THR A 126 2.43 16.46 2.51
N GLU A 127 3.35 16.78 3.42
CA GLU A 127 4.79 16.77 3.12
C GLU A 127 5.49 15.79 4.05
N LEU A 128 6.03 14.71 3.46
CA LEU A 128 6.76 13.67 4.16
C LEU A 128 8.24 13.73 3.77
N GLN A 129 9.12 13.95 4.73
CA GLN A 129 10.56 13.92 4.52
C GLN A 129 11.14 12.57 4.97
N ILE A 130 12.01 11.99 4.14
CA ILE A 130 12.77 10.78 4.44
C ILE A 130 14.26 11.12 4.29
N THR A 131 15.04 10.86 5.33
CA THR A 131 16.50 11.08 5.34
C THR A 131 17.22 9.74 5.29
N LEU A 132 18.19 9.63 4.38
CA LEU A 132 19.02 8.46 4.15
C LEU A 132 20.45 8.69 4.69
N LYS A 133 21.16 7.61 5.01
CA LYS A 133 22.59 7.66 5.40
C LYS A 133 23.46 8.16 4.24
N SER A 134 23.17 7.68 3.04
CA SER A 134 23.89 7.95 1.81
C SER A 134 22.92 8.09 0.64
N ALA A 135 23.38 8.73 -0.45
CA ALA A 135 22.66 8.66 -1.72
C ALA A 135 22.46 7.18 -2.10
N TYR A 136 21.22 6.81 -2.40
CA TYR A 136 20.86 5.41 -2.62
C TYR A 136 19.94 5.30 -3.84
N TYR A 137 20.52 4.99 -5.00
CA TYR A 137 19.81 4.95 -6.28
C TYR A 137 18.55 4.06 -6.27
N PRO A 138 18.54 2.86 -5.65
CA PRO A 138 17.35 2.00 -5.63
C PRO A 138 16.19 2.51 -4.76
N PHE A 139 16.33 3.64 -4.06
CA PHE A 139 15.37 4.14 -3.06
C PHE A 139 13.91 4.08 -3.53
N LEU A 140 13.60 4.68 -4.68
CA LEU A 140 12.24 4.73 -5.22
C LEU A 140 11.73 3.35 -5.65
N GLN A 141 12.61 2.48 -6.15
CA GLN A 141 12.25 1.13 -6.58
C GLN A 141 11.92 0.26 -5.37
N GLU A 142 12.70 0.35 -4.30
CA GLU A 142 12.46 -0.40 -3.05
C GLU A 142 11.24 0.13 -2.28
N LEU A 143 10.93 1.42 -2.37
CA LEU A 143 9.68 1.98 -1.85
C LEU A 143 8.42 1.46 -2.57
N ALA A 144 8.54 1.04 -3.83
CA ALA A 144 7.40 0.53 -4.60
C ALA A 144 7.05 -0.93 -4.28
N LEU A 145 7.90 -1.63 -3.53
CA LEU A 145 7.71 -3.04 -3.17
C LEU A 145 6.36 -3.28 -2.46
N PRO A 146 5.82 -4.50 -2.54
CA PRO A 146 4.58 -4.87 -1.83
C PRO A 146 4.69 -4.80 -0.30
N ARG A 147 5.92 -4.78 0.23
CA ARG A 147 6.27 -4.72 1.66
C ARG A 147 7.76 -4.37 1.82
N PRO A 148 8.19 -3.80 2.95
CA PRO A 148 7.37 -3.44 4.12
C PRO A 148 6.81 -2.02 4.08
N PHE A 149 7.23 -1.17 3.14
CA PHE A 149 6.89 0.26 3.13
C PHE A 149 5.55 0.56 2.41
N ARG A 150 4.47 -0.05 2.90
CA ARG A 150 3.09 0.27 2.53
C ARG A 150 2.26 0.58 3.77
N PHE A 151 1.14 1.26 3.59
CA PHE A 151 0.49 1.94 4.71
C PHE A 151 -0.77 1.23 5.19
N ILE A 152 -0.80 0.91 6.48
CA ILE A 152 -1.99 0.53 7.23
C ILE A 152 -2.41 1.70 8.13
N ALA A 153 -3.72 1.86 8.36
CA ALA A 153 -4.26 2.90 9.22
C ALA A 153 -3.66 2.81 10.65
N PRO A 154 -3.07 3.89 11.20
CA PRO A 154 -2.44 3.86 12.53
C PRO A 154 -3.36 3.40 13.65
N SER A 155 -4.68 3.61 13.53
CA SER A 155 -5.67 3.09 14.48
C SER A 155 -5.67 1.57 14.61
N GLN A 156 -5.12 0.85 13.62
CA GLN A 156 -5.00 -0.61 13.60
C GLN A 156 -3.73 -1.13 14.24
N PHE A 157 -2.83 -0.26 14.67
CA PHE A 157 -1.63 -0.65 15.41
C PHE A 157 -2.03 -1.25 16.76
N LYS A 158 -1.23 -2.21 17.23
CA LYS A 158 -1.35 -2.78 18.57
C LYS A 158 -0.22 -2.23 19.41
N ASN A 159 -0.53 -1.50 20.48
CA ASN A 159 0.46 -0.84 21.33
C ASN A 159 1.44 0.05 20.52
N HIS A 160 0.92 0.82 19.55
CA HIS A 160 1.72 1.65 18.64
C HIS A 160 2.73 0.87 17.76
N GLU A 161 2.56 -0.44 17.60
CA GLU A 161 3.41 -1.28 16.76
C GLU A 161 2.58 -2.14 15.79
N THR A 162 3.27 -2.69 14.80
CA THR A 162 2.73 -3.71 13.88
C THR A 162 3.50 -5.02 13.94
N MET A 163 4.68 -5.07 14.58
CA MET A 163 5.54 -6.27 14.58
C MET A 163 4.89 -7.47 15.28
N ASN A 164 4.02 -7.20 16.27
CA ASN A 164 3.28 -8.19 17.04
C ASN A 164 1.83 -8.38 16.54
N GLY A 165 1.54 -7.95 15.31
CA GLY A 165 0.24 -8.05 14.67
C GLY A 165 -0.52 -6.72 14.60
N ILE A 166 -1.69 -6.77 13.96
CA ILE A 166 -2.57 -5.63 13.69
C ILE A 166 -4.00 -5.95 14.13
N LYS A 167 -4.86 -4.93 14.31
CA LYS A 167 -6.28 -5.13 14.66
C LYS A 167 -7.10 -5.60 13.47
N ALA A 168 -7.01 -4.91 12.33
CA ALA A 168 -7.63 -5.29 11.06
C ALA A 168 -6.80 -4.77 9.88
N PRO A 169 -6.86 -5.40 8.69
CA PRO A 169 -6.09 -5.01 7.53
C PRO A 169 -6.71 -3.83 6.78
N ILE A 170 -6.59 -2.63 7.36
CA ILE A 170 -7.17 -1.40 6.81
C ILE A 170 -6.09 -0.63 6.05
N GLY A 171 -6.08 -0.76 4.72
CA GLY A 171 -5.20 -0.01 3.82
C GLY A 171 -5.93 1.06 3.00
N THR A 172 -5.21 1.67 2.06
CA THR A 172 -5.74 2.70 1.13
C THR A 172 -6.17 2.12 -0.22
N GLY A 173 -5.87 0.84 -0.48
CA GLY A 173 -6.00 0.21 -1.77
C GLY A 173 -7.43 0.02 -2.28
N PRO A 174 -7.55 -0.46 -3.54
CA PRO A 174 -8.84 -0.63 -4.20
C PRO A 174 -9.68 -1.79 -3.66
N TRP A 175 -9.12 -2.64 -2.80
CA TRP A 175 -9.80 -3.81 -2.25
C TRP A 175 -9.72 -3.86 -0.72
N ILE A 176 -10.77 -4.37 -0.10
CA ILE A 176 -10.90 -4.56 1.35
C ILE A 176 -11.06 -6.07 1.60
N LEU A 177 -10.28 -6.63 2.52
CA LEU A 177 -10.54 -7.99 3.00
C LEU A 177 -11.81 -7.97 3.86
N GLN A 178 -12.89 -8.58 3.38
CA GLN A 178 -14.18 -8.62 4.05
C GLN A 178 -14.35 -9.86 4.92
N GLU A 179 -13.91 -11.02 4.44
CA GLU A 179 -14.08 -12.29 5.14
C GLU A 179 -12.88 -13.20 4.91
N SER A 180 -12.49 -13.93 5.95
CA SER A 180 -11.49 -14.99 5.87
C SER A 180 -12.00 -16.23 6.57
N LYS A 181 -12.04 -17.34 5.84
CA LYS A 181 -12.37 -18.65 6.37
C LYS A 181 -11.20 -19.60 6.13
N LEU A 182 -10.53 -19.95 7.24
CA LEU A 182 -9.31 -20.73 7.20
C LEU A 182 -9.52 -22.08 6.50
N ASN A 183 -8.58 -22.44 5.64
CA ASN A 183 -8.58 -23.61 4.76
C ASN A 183 -9.77 -23.66 3.78
N GLN A 184 -10.42 -22.52 3.51
CA GLN A 184 -11.54 -22.42 2.56
C GLN A 184 -11.36 -21.27 1.58
N TYR A 185 -11.50 -20.02 2.02
CA TYR A 185 -11.48 -18.86 1.13
C TYR A 185 -11.17 -17.57 1.88
N ASP A 186 -10.82 -16.54 1.10
CA ASP A 186 -10.74 -15.15 1.53
C ASP A 186 -11.53 -14.31 0.52
N VAL A 187 -12.39 -13.41 1.01
CA VAL A 187 -13.24 -12.55 0.19
C VAL A 187 -12.72 -11.13 0.23
N PHE A 188 -12.41 -10.59 -0.94
CA PHE A 188 -12.11 -9.17 -1.12
C PHE A 188 -13.33 -8.49 -1.72
N VAL A 189 -13.61 -7.27 -1.28
CA VAL A 189 -14.65 -6.42 -1.89
C VAL A 189 -14.05 -5.10 -2.30
N ARG A 190 -14.62 -4.50 -3.35
CA ARG A 190 -14.18 -3.21 -3.85
C ARG A 190 -14.30 -2.13 -2.76
N ASN A 191 -13.24 -1.35 -2.60
CA ASN A 191 -13.26 -0.16 -1.77
C ASN A 191 -14.03 0.96 -2.52
N GLU A 192 -15.29 1.18 -2.14
CA GLU A 192 -16.12 2.22 -2.77
C GLU A 192 -15.62 3.65 -2.48
N ASN A 193 -14.72 3.83 -1.52
CA ASN A 193 -14.07 5.10 -1.20
C ASN A 193 -12.65 5.21 -1.79
N TYR A 194 -12.26 4.29 -2.67
CA TYR A 194 -10.94 4.33 -3.30
C TYR A 194 -10.72 5.62 -4.09
N TRP A 195 -9.55 6.22 -3.90
CA TRP A 195 -9.16 7.52 -4.46
C TRP A 195 -8.85 7.46 -5.96
N GLY A 196 -8.40 6.29 -6.43
CA GLY A 196 -8.04 6.07 -7.83
C GLY A 196 -9.20 5.53 -8.67
N GLU A 197 -8.85 4.95 -9.82
CA GLU A 197 -9.83 4.24 -10.64
C GLU A 197 -10.34 3.00 -9.91
N LYS A 198 -11.65 2.96 -9.67
CA LYS A 198 -12.31 1.84 -9.00
C LYS A 198 -12.30 0.61 -9.92
N PRO A 199 -11.95 -0.58 -9.42
CA PRO A 199 -12.13 -1.81 -10.17
C PRO A 199 -13.54 -1.94 -10.74
N ALA A 200 -13.68 -2.40 -11.98
CA ALA A 200 -14.99 -2.68 -12.55
C ALA A 200 -15.72 -3.81 -11.81
N ILE A 201 -14.95 -4.80 -11.36
CA ILE A 201 -15.38 -5.94 -10.55
C ILE A 201 -15.61 -5.49 -9.11
N LYS A 202 -16.62 -6.06 -8.44
CA LYS A 202 -16.99 -5.72 -7.07
C LYS A 202 -16.43 -6.67 -6.03
N LYS A 203 -16.06 -7.89 -6.43
CA LYS A 203 -15.64 -8.98 -5.55
C LYS A 203 -14.63 -9.91 -6.21
#